data_AF-A0A9D4DRM0-F1
#
_entry.id   AF-A0A9D4DRM0-F1
#
_cell.length_a   1.000
_cell.length_b   1.000
_cell.length_c   1.000
_cell.angle_alpha   90.00
_cell.angle_beta   90.00
_cell.angle_gamma   90.00
#
_symmetry.space_group_name_H-M   'P 1'
#
loop_
_entity.id
_entity.type
_entity.pdbx_description
1 polymer ?
#
loop_
_entity_poly.entity_id
_entity_poly.type
_entity_poly.pdbx_seq_one_letter_code
_entity_poly.pdbx_strand_id
1 'polypeptide(L)'
;MKNHRSKRGAFDFSSVLIFPGTKWCGKGDLAQCFDDLGDDHELNMCCRDHDCCPLVIPPFTSRHNLFNYRLHSLLHCECDQR
;
A
#
# COMPACT_ATOMS: atom_id res chain seq x y z
N MET A 1 -30.59 -9.93 -18.10
CA MET A 1 -30.07 -8.77 -18.86
C MET A 1 -28.63 -8.56 -18.45
N LYS A 2 -27.68 -8.86 -19.34
CA LYS A 2 -26.23 -8.84 -19.06
C LYS A 2 -25.69 -7.45 -19.41
N ASN A 3 -25.42 -6.60 -18.42
CA ASN A 3 -24.75 -5.33 -18.65
C ASN A 3 -23.23 -5.56 -18.69
N HIS A 4 -22.73 -5.88 -19.88
CA HIS A 4 -21.32 -5.80 -20.23
C HIS A 4 -20.86 -4.34 -20.18
N ARG A 5 -20.41 -3.87 -19.01
CA ARG A 5 -19.62 -2.65 -18.91
C ARG A 5 -18.17 -3.03 -19.20
N SER A 6 -17.76 -2.80 -20.45
CA SER A 6 -16.39 -2.90 -20.95
C SER A 6 -15.38 -2.31 -19.95
N LYS A 7 -14.63 -3.18 -19.26
CA LYS A 7 -13.43 -2.77 -18.53
C LYS A 7 -12.35 -2.58 -19.58
N ARG A 8 -12.14 -1.32 -19.98
CA ARG A 8 -10.99 -0.90 -20.78
C ARG A 8 -9.73 -1.45 -20.10
N GLY A 9 -8.89 -2.15 -20.86
CA GLY A 9 -7.59 -2.62 -20.38
C GLY A 9 -6.70 -1.43 -20.05
N ALA A 10 -6.75 -0.98 -18.80
CA ALA A 10 -5.60 -0.36 -18.16
C ALA A 10 -4.81 -1.53 -17.56
N PHE A 11 -3.59 -1.76 -18.05
CA PHE A 11 -2.65 -2.63 -17.35
C PHE A 11 -2.52 -2.08 -15.93
N ASP A 12 -3.01 -2.82 -14.95
CA ASP A 12 -3.01 -2.40 -13.56
C ASP A 12 -1.58 -2.40 -13.05
N PHE A 13 -0.92 -1.24 -13.14
CA PHE A 13 0.47 -1.06 -12.75
C PHE A 13 0.70 -1.30 -11.26
N SER A 14 -0.36 -1.27 -10.44
CA SER A 14 -0.30 -1.60 -9.01
C SER A 14 0.17 -3.04 -8.77
N SER A 15 -0.16 -3.97 -9.69
CA SER A 15 0.28 -5.37 -9.61
C SER A 15 1.80 -5.57 -9.81
N VAL A 16 2.50 -4.59 -10.39
CA VAL A 16 3.96 -4.64 -10.58
C VAL A 16 4.71 -4.10 -9.36
N LEU A 17 4.03 -3.30 -8.52
CA LEU A 17 4.63 -2.61 -7.39
C LEU A 17 4.25 -3.20 -6.03
N ILE A 18 3.49 -4.30 -6.04
CA ILE A 18 3.11 -5.11 -4.87
C ILE A 18 3.85 -6.45 -4.97
N PHE A 19 4.38 -6.92 -3.85
CA PHE A 19 5.11 -8.17 -3.79
C PHE A 19 4.18 -9.33 -4.18
N PRO A 20 4.59 -10.22 -5.11
CA PRO A 20 3.74 -11.31 -5.58
C PRO A 20 3.20 -12.18 -4.43
N GLY A 21 1.89 -12.48 -4.46
CA GLY A 21 1.24 -13.26 -3.40
C GLY A 21 0.78 -12.45 -2.18
N THR A 22 1.14 -11.16 -2.11
CA THR A 22 0.69 -10.25 -1.05
C THR A 22 -0.33 -9.24 -1.56
N LYS A 23 -1.07 -8.67 -0.63
CA LYS A 23 -2.05 -7.59 -0.88
C LYS A 23 -1.59 -6.25 -0.33
N TRP A 24 -0.74 -6.25 0.70
CA TRP A 24 -0.34 -5.02 1.40
C TRP A 24 1.12 -4.63 1.21
N CYS A 25 1.98 -5.53 0.71
CA CYS A 25 3.41 -5.28 0.70
C CYS A 25 3.86 -4.62 -0.60
N GLY A 26 3.87 -3.29 -0.65
CA GLY A 26 4.40 -2.53 -1.78
C GLY A 26 3.85 -1.11 -1.88
N LYS A 27 3.77 -0.57 -3.09
CA LYS A 27 3.21 0.78 -3.29
C LYS A 27 1.68 0.74 -3.34
N GLY A 28 1.04 1.14 -2.24
CA GLY A 28 -0.41 1.04 -2.06
C GLY A 28 -0.80 -0.38 -1.65
N ASP A 29 -2.05 -0.76 -1.88
CA ASP A 29 -2.56 -2.09 -1.56
C ASP A 29 -3.54 -2.61 -2.63
N LEU A 30 -3.70 -3.92 -2.67
CA LEU A 30 -4.69 -4.65 -3.49
C LEU A 30 -5.85 -5.17 -2.64
N ALA A 31 -5.90 -4.81 -1.36
CA ALA A 31 -6.87 -5.34 -0.41
C ALA A 31 -8.26 -4.77 -0.68
N GLN A 32 -9.29 -5.61 -0.65
CA GLN A 32 -10.67 -5.14 -0.85
C GLN A 32 -11.25 -4.50 0.41
N CYS A 33 -10.70 -4.84 1.56
CA CYS A 33 -11.03 -4.27 2.87
C CYS A 33 -9.84 -4.44 3.83
N PHE A 34 -9.92 -3.80 4.99
CA PHE A 34 -8.84 -3.82 6.00
C PHE A 34 -8.42 -5.22 6.44
N ASP A 35 -9.37 -6.15 6.52
CA ASP A 35 -9.12 -7.54 6.95
C ASP A 35 -8.74 -8.48 5.79
N ASP A 36 -8.66 -7.96 4.56
CA ASP A 36 -8.28 -8.75 3.39
C ASP A 36 -6.76 -8.94 3.33
N LEU A 37 -6.25 -9.88 4.12
CA LEU A 37 -4.82 -10.15 4.27
C LEU A 37 -4.26 -11.15 3.25
N GLY A 38 -5.11 -11.89 2.53
CA GLY A 38 -4.67 -12.90 1.56
C GLY A 38 -4.07 -14.16 2.21
N ASP A 39 -3.23 -14.88 1.47
CA ASP A 39 -2.71 -16.20 1.87
C ASP A 39 -1.58 -16.08 2.91
N ASP A 40 -0.61 -15.18 2.69
CA ASP A 40 0.50 -14.91 3.62
C ASP A 40 0.06 -13.92 4.71
N HIS A 41 -0.81 -14.39 5.61
CA HIS A 41 -1.49 -13.55 6.60
C HIS A 41 -0.52 -12.75 7.49
N GLU A 42 0.50 -13.39 8.08
CA GLU A 42 1.45 -12.71 8.98
C GLU A 42 2.25 -11.61 8.26
N LEU A 43 2.77 -11.91 7.06
CA LEU A 43 3.51 -10.94 6.25
C LEU A 43 2.62 -9.74 5.87
N ASN A 44 1.39 -10.02 5.43
CA ASN A 44 0.44 -8.98 5.07
C ASN A 44 -0.01 -8.15 6.27
N MET A 45 -0.09 -8.73 7.47
CA MET A 45 -0.36 -7.97 8.70
C MET A 45 0.72 -6.94 8.96
N CYS A 46 2.01 -7.32 8.87
CA CYS A 46 3.11 -6.38 9.07
C CYS A 46 3.07 -5.23 8.05
N CYS A 47 2.86 -5.55 6.77
CA CYS A 47 2.76 -4.53 5.73
C CYS A 47 1.53 -3.61 5.90
N ARG A 48 0.38 -4.16 6.28
CA ARG A 48 -0.82 -3.38 6.57
C ARG A 48 -0.60 -2.42 7.73
N ASP A 49 0.01 -2.89 8.82
CA ASP A 49 0.24 -2.09 10.01
C ASP A 49 1.28 -0.98 9.74
N HIS A 50 2.29 -1.27 8.92
CA HIS A 50 3.25 -0.30 8.39
C HIS A 50 2.54 0.79 7.57
N ASP A 51 1.70 0.41 6.61
CA ASP A 51 0.99 1.36 5.73
C ASP A 51 -0.07 2.19 6.48
N CYS A 52 -0.64 1.64 7.55
CA CYS A 52 -1.62 2.31 8.40
C CYS A 52 -0.98 3.14 9.53
N CYS A 53 0.32 3.44 9.47
CA CYS A 53 0.98 4.27 10.46
C CYS A 53 0.32 5.67 10.54
N PRO A 54 0.00 6.19 11.74
CA PRO A 54 -0.64 7.50 11.89
C PRO A 54 0.29 8.66 11.51
N LEU A 55 1.61 8.44 11.58
CA LEU A 55 2.64 9.43 11.33
C LEU A 55 3.38 9.08 10.03
N VAL A 56 2.83 9.56 8.92
CA VAL A 56 3.36 9.32 7.57
C VAL A 56 3.59 10.62 6.81
N ILE A 57 4.70 10.70 6.08
CA ILE A 57 5.03 11.74 5.10
C ILE A 57 5.03 11.14 3.70
N PRO A 58 3.96 11.35 2.89
CA PRO A 58 3.89 10.86 1.52
C PRO A 58 5.04 11.37 0.63
N PRO A 59 5.34 10.67 -0.48
CA PRO A 59 6.37 11.09 -1.45
C PRO A 59 6.17 12.53 -1.92
N PHE A 60 7.25 13.32 -1.96
CA PHE A 60 7.25 14.71 -2.44
C PHE A 60 6.27 15.64 -1.72
N THR A 61 5.99 15.37 -0.45
CA THR A 61 5.15 16.22 0.39
C THR A 61 5.89 16.71 1.63
N SER A 62 5.40 17.80 2.21
CA SER A 62 5.87 18.31 3.50
C SER A 62 4.87 18.01 4.60
N ARG A 63 5.34 17.43 5.70
CA ARG A 63 4.59 17.28 6.97
C ARG A 63 5.56 17.38 8.13
N HIS A 64 5.09 17.80 9.30
CA HIS A 64 5.93 17.94 10.50
C HIS A 64 7.21 18.78 10.28
N ASN A 65 7.14 19.80 9.41
CA ASN A 65 8.27 20.64 8.99
C ASN A 65 9.42 19.88 8.28
N LEU A 66 9.15 18.69 7.75
CA LEU A 66 10.07 17.89 6.96
C LEU A 66 9.51 17.69 5.55
N PHE A 67 10.38 17.77 4.53
CA PHE A 67 10.04 17.46 3.14
C PHE A 67 10.59 16.10 2.74
N ASN A 68 9.71 15.21 2.29
CA ASN A 68 10.11 13.90 1.78
C ASN A 68 10.50 13.98 0.30
N TYR A 69 11.81 13.94 0.02
CA TYR A 69 12.36 13.93 -1.35
C TYR A 69 12.42 12.53 -1.99
N ARG A 70 11.95 11.48 -1.29
CA ARG A 70 11.96 10.10 -1.76
C ARG A 70 10.70 9.77 -2.55
N LEU A 71 10.79 8.69 -3.34
CA LEU A 71 9.69 8.14 -4.15
C LEU A 71 8.69 7.29 -3.35
N HIS A 72 9.01 6.99 -2.09
CA HIS A 72 8.21 6.20 -1.14
C HIS A 72 7.85 7.03 0.10
N SER A 73 6.81 6.61 0.81
CA SER A 73 6.37 7.24 2.05
C SER A 73 7.42 7.05 3.15
N LEU A 74 7.65 8.07 3.96
CA LEU A 74 8.43 7.95 5.19
C LEU A 74 7.46 7.81 6.36
N LEU A 75 7.69 6.85 7.24
CA LEU A 75 6.86 6.58 8.40
C LEU A 75 7.64 6.91 9.68
N HIS A 76 6.96 6.86 10.81
CA HIS A 76 7.63 6.95 12.11
C HIS A 76 8.45 5.69 12.37
N CYS A 77 9.64 5.83 12.98
CA CYS A 77 10.53 4.69 13.22
C CYS A 77 9.87 3.55 14.02
N GLU A 78 8.94 3.87 14.92
CA GLU A 78 8.18 2.85 15.67
C GLU A 78 7.26 2.01 14.78
N CYS A 79 6.81 2.54 13.64
CA CYS A 79 6.03 1.78 12.66
C CYS A 79 6.96 0.90 11.80
N ASP A 80 8.15 1.39 11.47
CA ASP A 80 9.12 0.66 10.62
C ASP A 80 9.86 -0.46 11.37
N GLN A 81 10.02 -0.35 12.69
CA GLN A 81 10.78 -1.30 13.53
C GLN A 81 9.93 -2.38 14.21
N ARG A 82 8.65 -2.51 13.82
CA ARG A 82 7.73 -3.51 14.38
C ARG A 82 7.90 -4.91 13.79
#